data_AF-A0A4V0XNT2-F1
#
_entry.id   AF-A0A4V0XNT2-F1
#
_cell.length_a   1.000
_cell.length_b   1.000
_cell.length_c   1.000
_cell.angle_alpha   90.00
_cell.angle_beta   90.00
_cell.angle_gamma   90.00
#
_symmetry.space_group_name_H-M   'P 1'
#
loop_
_entity.id
_entity.type
_entity.pdbx_description
1 polymer ?
#
loop_
_entity_poly.entity_id
_entity_poly.type
_entity_poly.pdbx_seq_one_letter_code
_entity_poly.pdbx_strand_id
1 'polypeptide(L)'
;MVESAITATEAKSALVELMDKTVDADLHRFADHLKEAEADFSKEANTVNFGPWQCDLNSKRFAFVIASPPEIYLEYSGSFLRQSDGKWIAKVEFKRQT
;
A
#
# COMPACT_ATOMS: atom_id res chain seq x y z
N MET A 1 12.43 -21.46 8.85
CA MET A 1 10.98 -21.17 8.77
C MET A 1 10.79 -20.31 7.53
N VAL A 2 10.06 -20.79 6.52
CA VAL A 2 9.77 -19.99 5.33
C VAL A 2 8.67 -19.02 5.75
N GLU A 3 9.00 -17.74 5.83
CA GLU A 3 8.03 -16.69 6.11
C GLU A 3 6.97 -16.72 4.99
N SER A 4 5.68 -16.85 5.32
CA SER A 4 4.62 -16.90 4.30
C SER A 4 4.71 -15.67 3.40
N ALA A 5 4.56 -15.87 2.09
CA ALA A 5 4.37 -14.78 1.15
C ALA A 5 3.02 -14.10 1.43
N ILE A 6 2.99 -12.77 1.37
CA ILE A 6 1.75 -12.00 1.44
C ILE A 6 1.00 -12.15 0.10
N THR A 7 -0.31 -12.33 0.16
CA THR A 7 -1.17 -12.36 -1.04
C THR A 7 -1.66 -10.96 -1.42
N ALA A 8 -2.14 -10.79 -2.66
CA ALA A 8 -2.76 -9.53 -3.09
C ALA A 8 -3.93 -9.12 -2.19
N THR A 9 -4.76 -10.06 -1.75
CA THR A 9 -5.90 -9.79 -0.86
C THR A 9 -5.45 -9.31 0.51
N GLU A 10 -4.42 -9.94 1.10
CA GLU A 10 -3.85 -9.52 2.38
C GLU A 10 -3.17 -8.15 2.27
N ALA A 11 -2.45 -7.90 1.18
CA ALA A 11 -1.83 -6.59 0.90
C ALA A 11 -2.90 -5.49 0.80
N LYS A 12 -3.98 -5.71 0.04
CA LYS A 12 -5.09 -4.76 -0.07
C LYS A 12 -5.74 -4.50 1.28
N SER A 13 -6.04 -5.55 2.05
CA SER A 13 -6.64 -5.42 3.39
C SER A 13 -5.74 -4.61 4.34
N ALA A 14 -4.44 -4.89 4.33
CA ALA A 14 -3.45 -4.17 5.14
C ALA A 14 -3.34 -2.69 4.76
N LEU A 15 -3.41 -2.35 3.46
CA LEU A 15 -3.42 -0.96 2.99
C LEU A 15 -4.71 -0.23 3.39
N VAL A 16 -5.88 -0.88 3.25
CA VAL A 16 -7.16 -0.28 3.65
C VAL A 16 -7.17 0.03 5.14
N GLU A 17 -6.68 -0.88 5.98
CA GLU A 17 -6.58 -0.64 7.42
C GLU A 17 -5.59 0.49 7.76
N LEU A 18 -4.49 0.62 7.02
CA LEU A 18 -3.59 1.76 7.13
C LEU A 18 -4.33 3.07 6.81
N MET A 19 -5.17 3.09 5.77
CA MET A 19 -5.95 4.28 5.40
C MET A 19 -6.99 4.64 6.47
N ASP A 20 -7.66 3.64 7.04
CA ASP A 20 -8.68 3.86 8.08
C ASP A 20 -8.06 4.36 9.40
N LYS A 21 -6.77 4.07 9.65
CA LYS A 21 -6.05 4.46 10.88
C LYS A 21 -5.17 5.71 10.74
N THR A 22 -4.90 6.16 9.51
CA THR A 22 -4.08 7.34 9.29
C THR A 22 -4.84 8.62 9.59
N VAL A 23 -4.14 9.61 10.16
CA VAL A 23 -4.66 10.98 10.35
C VAL A 23 -4.25 11.91 9.19
N ASP A 24 -3.49 11.39 8.23
CA ASP A 24 -3.07 12.13 7.05
C ASP A 24 -4.27 12.29 6.09
N ALA A 25 -4.74 13.53 5.94
CA ALA A 25 -5.92 13.87 5.14
C ALA A 25 -5.71 13.58 3.65
N ASP A 26 -4.48 13.70 3.15
CA ASP A 26 -4.16 13.35 1.76
C ASP A 26 -4.36 11.84 1.57
N LEU A 27 -3.82 11.02 2.46
CA LEU A 27 -4.02 9.56 2.43
C LEU A 27 -5.49 9.17 2.51
N HIS A 28 -6.24 9.77 3.44
CA HIS A 28 -7.64 9.43 3.67
C HIS A 28 -8.51 9.68 2.43
N ARG A 29 -8.20 10.72 1.63
CA ARG A 29 -8.88 11.01 0.37
C ARG A 29 -8.77 9.89 -0.66
N PHE A 30 -7.69 9.11 -0.64
CA PHE A 30 -7.47 8.00 -1.57
C PHE A 30 -7.93 6.64 -1.02
N ALA A 31 -8.50 6.61 0.18
CA ALA A 31 -8.99 5.38 0.81
C ALA A 31 -10.12 4.71 0.00
N ASP A 32 -11.07 5.50 -0.50
CA ASP A 32 -12.21 4.99 -1.26
C ASP A 32 -11.75 4.41 -2.61
N HIS A 33 -10.85 5.11 -3.31
CA HIS A 33 -10.22 4.61 -4.54
C HIS A 33 -9.49 3.28 -4.32
N LEU A 34 -8.79 3.11 -3.20
CA LEU A 34 -8.13 1.85 -2.86
C LEU A 34 -9.15 0.73 -2.59
N LYS A 35 -10.26 1.02 -1.90
CA LYS A 35 -11.30 0.03 -1.59
C LYS A 35 -11.94 -0.50 -2.87
N GLU A 36 -12.20 0.38 -3.84
CA GLU A 36 -12.80 0.03 -5.14
C GLU A 36 -11.80 -0.54 -6.15
N ALA A 37 -10.50 -0.26 -6.01
CA ALA A 37 -9.48 -0.69 -6.97
C ALA A 37 -9.42 -2.22 -7.11
N GLU A 38 -9.49 -2.70 -8.34
CA GLU A 38 -9.24 -4.10 -8.67
C GLU A 38 -7.73 -4.41 -8.63
N ALA A 39 -7.39 -5.67 -8.37
CA ALA A 39 -6.02 -6.14 -8.39
C ALA A 39 -5.53 -6.23 -9.84
N ASP A 40 -4.60 -5.36 -10.24
CA ASP A 40 -3.93 -5.45 -11.53
C ASP A 40 -2.52 -6.02 -11.37
N PHE A 41 -2.32 -7.26 -11.84
CA PHE A 41 -1.03 -7.93 -11.73
C PHE A 41 -0.08 -7.45 -12.82
N SER A 42 1.01 -6.82 -12.40
CA SER A 42 2.06 -6.39 -13.31
C SER A 42 2.80 -7.61 -13.86
N LYS A 43 3.30 -7.51 -15.10
CA LYS A 43 4.12 -8.56 -15.73
C LYS A 43 5.48 -8.75 -15.05
N GLU A 44 5.90 -7.79 -14.21
CA GLU A 44 7.15 -7.83 -13.47
C GLU A 44 6.94 -8.32 -12.03
N ALA A 45 7.83 -9.23 -11.60
CA ALA A 45 8.19 -9.52 -10.21
C ALA A 45 7.05 -9.55 -9.17
N ASN A 46 6.01 -10.38 -9.36
CA ASN A 46 4.95 -10.63 -8.36
C ASN A 46 4.38 -9.33 -7.74
N THR A 47 4.30 -8.30 -8.57
CA THR A 47 3.81 -6.98 -8.19
C THR A 47 2.34 -6.87 -8.55
N VAL A 48 1.55 -6.34 -7.62
CA VAL A 48 0.14 -6.03 -7.83
C VAL A 48 -0.09 -4.54 -7.64
N ASN A 49 -0.87 -3.97 -8.54
CA ASN A 49 -1.30 -2.59 -8.48
C ASN A 49 -2.75 -2.51 -8.00
N PHE A 50 -3.05 -1.52 -7.15
CA PHE A 50 -4.39 -1.14 -6.75
C PHE A 50 -4.55 0.36 -6.99
N GLY A 51 -4.97 0.75 -8.20
CA GLY A 51 -4.96 2.15 -8.61
C GLY A 51 -3.53 2.73 -8.55
N PRO A 52 -3.28 3.82 -7.77
CA PRO A 52 -1.94 4.41 -7.65
C PRO A 52 -0.97 3.60 -6.76
N TRP A 53 -1.45 2.53 -6.11
CA TRP A 53 -0.68 1.73 -5.17
C TRP A 53 0.03 0.59 -5.88
N GLN A 54 1.36 0.59 -5.86
CA GLN A 54 2.18 -0.52 -6.33
C GLN A 54 2.67 -1.35 -5.14
N CYS A 55 2.38 -2.64 -5.14
CA CYS A 55 2.74 -3.57 -4.07
C CYS A 55 3.62 -4.69 -4.62
N ASP A 56 4.86 -4.78 -4.15
CA ASP A 56 5.71 -5.94 -4.40
C ASP A 56 5.49 -6.97 -3.28
N LEU A 57 4.82 -8.07 -3.62
CA LEU A 57 4.47 -9.12 -2.68
C LEU A 57 5.68 -9.98 -2.28
N ASN A 58 6.75 -10.01 -3.09
CA ASN A 58 7.98 -10.74 -2.77
C ASN A 58 8.80 -9.98 -1.74
N SER A 59 9.06 -8.69 -1.98
CA SER A 59 9.80 -7.85 -1.03
C SER A 59 8.94 -7.32 0.11
N LYS A 60 7.62 -7.55 0.05
CA LYS A 60 6.63 -7.09 1.03
C LYS A 60 6.68 -5.58 1.19
N ARG A 61 6.83 -4.87 0.07
CA ARG A 61 6.88 -3.40 0.04
C ARG A 61 5.72 -2.84 -0.76
N PHE A 62 5.36 -1.62 -0.43
CA PHE A 62 4.45 -0.83 -1.24
C PHE A 62 5.00 0.57 -1.46
N ALA A 63 4.61 1.16 -2.58
CA ALA A 63 4.81 2.56 -2.89
C ALA A 63 3.56 3.10 -3.58
N PHE A 64 3.26 4.36 -3.38
CA PHE A 64 2.22 5.05 -4.13
C PHE A 64 2.53 6.54 -4.19
N VAL A 65 2.08 7.16 -5.28
CA VAL A 65 2.27 8.59 -5.53
C VAL A 65 0.90 9.21 -5.71
N ILE A 66 0.66 10.29 -4.97
CA ILE A 66 -0.57 11.08 -5.09
C ILE A 66 -0.23 12.51 -5.49
N ALA A 67 -1.07 13.07 -6.36
CA ALA A 67 -1.07 14.49 -6.65
C ALA A 67 -1.95 15.19 -5.59
N SER A 68 -1.33 16.01 -4.75
CA SER A 68 -2.05 16.89 -3.81
C SER A 68 -2.02 18.33 -4.35
N PRO A 69 -3.16 19.02 -4.49
CA PRO A 69 -3.18 20.43 -4.88
C PRO A 69 -2.33 21.29 -3.91
N PRO A 70 -1.54 22.26 -4.38
CA PRO A 70 -1.40 22.77 -5.76
C PRO A 70 -0.21 22.12 -6.50
N GLU A 71 -0.42 20.95 -7.12
CA GLU A 71 0.56 20.23 -7.96
C GLU A 71 1.80 19.72 -7.22
N ILE A 72 1.64 19.34 -5.96
CA ILE A 72 2.68 18.68 -5.19
C ILE A 72 2.53 17.16 -5.33
N TYR A 73 3.60 16.46 -5.70
CA TYR A 73 3.60 15.01 -5.68
C TYR A 73 4.07 14.52 -4.32
N LEU A 74 3.18 13.83 -3.61
CA LEU A 74 3.53 13.13 -2.39
C LEU A 74 3.78 11.67 -2.72
N GLU A 75 5.02 11.24 -2.53
CA GLU A 75 5.42 9.85 -2.62
C GLU A 75 5.44 9.27 -1.21
N TYR A 76 4.81 8.11 -1.08
CA TYR A 76 4.80 7.34 0.15
C TYR A 76 5.28 5.93 -0.15
N SER A 77 6.11 5.40 0.73
CA SER A 77 6.53 4.01 0.66
C SER A 77 6.62 3.38 2.04
N GLY A 78 6.49 2.07 2.06
CA GLY A 78 6.45 1.32 3.30
C GLY A 78 6.58 -0.18 3.10
N SER A 79 6.32 -0.90 4.18
CA SER A 79 6.44 -2.35 4.24
C SER A 79 5.17 -2.99 4.79
N PHE A 80 4.92 -4.23 4.37
CA PHE A 80 3.98 -5.12 5.02
C PHE A 80 4.67 -5.92 6.12
N LEU A 81 4.09 -5.92 7.31
CA LEU A 81 4.60 -6.61 8.49
C LEU A 81 3.58 -7.64 8.95
N ARG A 82 4.05 -8.86 9.27
CA ARG A 82 3.19 -9.89 9.85
C ARG A 82 3.16 -9.75 11.36
N GLN A 83 1.96 -9.61 11.91
CA GLN A 83 1.69 -9.57 13.35
C GLN A 83 1.75 -10.97 13.96
N SER A 84 1.82 -11.05 15.30
CA SER A 84 1.89 -12.31 16.05
C SER A 84 0.64 -13.17 15.91
N ASP A 85 -0.51 -12.56 15.60
CA ASP A 85 -1.77 -13.25 15.30
C ASP A 85 -1.85 -13.77 13.86
N GLY A 86 -0.79 -13.55 13.06
CA GLY A 86 -0.68 -13.97 11.67
C GLY A 86 -1.20 -12.95 10.66
N LYS A 87 -1.81 -11.84 11.10
CA LYS A 87 -2.36 -10.79 10.24
C LYS A 87 -1.27 -9.91 9.63
N TRP A 88 -1.47 -9.47 8.39
CA TRP A 88 -0.60 -8.49 7.75
C TRP A 88 -1.08 -7.06 8.00
N ILE A 89 -0.15 -6.16 8.32
CA ILE A 89 -0.40 -4.72 8.43
C ILE A 89 0.54 -3.96 7.50
N ALA A 90 0.09 -2.84 6.97
CA ALA A 90 0.93 -1.92 6.21
C ALA A 90 1.45 -0.81 7.14
N LYS A 91 2.72 -0.45 6.97
CA LYS A 91 3.35 0.64 7.71
C LYS A 91 4.08 1.57 6.75
N VAL A 92 3.72 2.85 6.76
CA VAL A 92 4.46 3.89 6.03
C VAL A 92 5.81 4.11 6.72
N GLU A 93 6.89 4.10 5.94
CA GLU A 93 8.25 4.35 6.41
C GLU A 93 8.77 5.70 5.89
N PHE A 94 8.41 6.06 4.67
CA PHE A 94 8.84 7.30 4.03
C PHE A 94 7.65 8.06 3.46
N LYS A 95 7.67 9.38 3.65
CA LYS A 95 6.82 10.36 2.96
C LYS A 95 7.77 11.41 2.39
N ARG A 96 7.74 11.60 1.08
CA ARG A 96 8.56 12.59 0.38
C ARG A 96 7.66 13.50 -0.45
N GLN A 97 8.04 14.78 -0.47
CA GLN A 97 7.49 15.77 -1.38
C GLN A 97 8.41 15.92 -2.59
N THR A 98 7.83 15.92 -3.78
CA THR A 98 8.51 16.05 -5.08
C THR A 98 7.83 17.08 -5.94
#